data_AF-A0A413NE22-F1
#
_entry.id   AF-A0A413NE22-F1
#
_cell.length_a   1.000
_cell.length_b   1.000
_cell.length_c   1.000
_cell.angle_alpha   90.00
_cell.angle_beta   90.00
_cell.angle_gamma   90.00
#
_symmetry.space_group_name_H-M   'P 1'
#
loop_
_entity.id
_entity.type
_entity.pdbx_description
1 polymer ?
#
loop_
_entity_poly.entity_id
_entity_poly.type
_entity_poly.pdbx_seq_one_letter_code
_entity_poly.pdbx_strand_id
1 'polypeptide(L)'
;MKKTMKIYMAAALLAVVSPAILAQVPVKVVCNELKQKGNELVIDAVITVDGSRIKSRENLSLTPVLESASQKEGLPSILLNGRISQKVYDREIALNNLQDEPRFLVVQAGKSESVINYKTVIPFEPWMKDARFVLVTNMCGCGKEEQGAPLVMADKVLTRPDKRYEVQPTLAYISPEAETVKHRAEVGTAYLDFQVGKYAILPDFRNNAVELAKIDNTISTVVNDKNITLEGIILKGFASPEGSYKSNTVLAGNRVKALAEYIRKKHDFKPELFTLDNGSEDWEGLKAKVEADRSVPSREAVLAIINSNDEPDKKDARLAALDGGAPYRYVLKNIYPSLRRSDYRVAYQVRFFTVEEGREIIKTRPQQLSLSEMFAVANSYEIGSKEYNEVFEIAVRMYSDDPVANLNAANIALSKNDLDAARTYLAKAGNSPEAIHARGVLNLLDGNLDEAGKLLEQAKAAGVKEAVANLDELRKKEVDNQLFDSFE
;
A
#
# COMPACT_ATOMS: atom_id res chain seq x y z
N MET A 1 5.81 50.54 11.21
CA MET A 1 5.17 49.36 11.84
C MET A 1 5.74 48.10 11.20
N LYS A 2 6.74 47.46 11.81
CA LYS A 2 7.28 46.16 11.40
C LYS A 2 7.04 45.19 12.54
N LYS A 3 6.19 44.18 12.31
CA LYS A 3 5.86 43.10 13.23
C LYS A 3 6.85 41.96 12.94
N THR A 4 7.80 41.74 13.82
CA THR A 4 8.78 40.64 13.72
C THR A 4 8.24 39.39 14.41
N MET A 5 8.26 38.29 13.65
CA MET A 5 7.93 36.91 14.04
C MET A 5 8.91 36.42 15.12
N LYS A 6 8.38 35.84 16.21
CA LYS A 6 9.18 35.13 17.22
C LYS A 6 9.33 33.67 16.80
N ILE A 7 10.58 33.25 16.58
CA ILE A 7 11.00 31.86 16.41
C ILE A 7 11.19 31.28 17.81
N TYR A 8 10.50 30.18 18.13
CA TYR A 8 10.74 29.41 19.35
C TYR A 8 11.91 28.44 19.09
N MET A 9 13.12 28.85 19.49
CA MET A 9 14.25 27.92 19.67
C MET A 9 14.03 27.16 20.97
N ALA A 10 13.92 25.84 20.88
CA ALA A 10 14.06 24.94 22.02
C ALA A 10 15.51 25.03 22.51
N ALA A 11 15.72 25.78 23.60
CA ALA A 11 17.00 25.81 24.30
C ALA A 11 17.18 24.49 25.04
N ALA A 12 18.16 23.70 24.63
CA ALA A 12 18.72 22.65 25.47
C ALA A 12 19.23 23.33 26.75
N LEU A 13 18.59 23.04 27.89
CA LEU A 13 19.13 23.41 29.19
C LEU A 13 20.45 22.65 29.38
N LEU A 14 21.55 23.31 29.05
CA LEU A 14 22.85 23.01 29.65
C LEU A 14 22.69 23.27 31.15
N ALA A 15 22.49 22.19 31.91
CA ALA A 15 22.60 22.23 33.35
C ALA A 15 24.04 22.65 33.67
N VAL A 16 24.21 23.94 33.99
CA VAL A 16 25.44 24.46 34.59
C VAL A 16 25.51 23.87 35.98
N VAL A 17 26.19 22.74 36.11
CA VAL A 17 26.50 22.15 37.41
C VAL A 17 27.57 23.03 38.05
N SER A 18 27.18 23.77 39.08
CA SER A 18 28.10 24.54 39.91
C SER A 18 29.29 23.67 40.38
N PRO A 19 30.55 24.12 40.28
CA PRO A 19 31.73 23.28 40.54
C PRO A 19 31.95 22.84 42.01
N ALA A 20 30.99 23.07 42.90
CA ALA A 20 31.22 23.09 44.34
C ALA A 20 30.93 21.78 45.09
N ILE A 21 30.68 20.64 44.41
CA ILE A 21 30.41 19.33 45.06
C ILE A 21 31.32 18.20 44.51
N LEU A 22 32.58 18.48 44.14
CA LEU A 22 33.51 17.47 43.59
C LEU A 22 34.79 17.27 44.41
N ALA A 23 34.75 17.61 45.71
CA ALA A 23 35.87 17.40 46.60
C ALA A 23 35.59 16.21 47.54
N GLN A 24 35.90 14.97 47.11
CA GLN A 24 36.26 13.92 48.07
C GLN A 24 36.94 12.64 47.52
N VAL A 25 36.99 12.36 46.21
CA VAL A 25 37.62 11.11 45.69
C VAL A 25 38.50 11.37 44.45
N PRO A 26 39.74 10.82 44.36
CA PRO A 26 40.67 11.02 43.24
C PRO A 26 40.29 10.28 41.93
N VAL A 27 38.99 10.13 41.63
CA VAL A 27 38.52 9.21 40.58
C VAL A 27 37.64 9.94 39.57
N LYS A 28 37.89 9.73 38.28
CA LYS A 28 37.04 10.12 37.15
C LYS A 28 36.57 8.85 36.43
N VAL A 29 35.33 8.85 35.96
CA VAL A 29 34.71 7.71 35.29
C VAL A 29 34.09 8.13 33.96
N VAL A 30 34.18 7.26 32.95
CA VAL A 30 33.50 7.39 31.66
C VAL A 30 32.96 6.01 31.28
N CYS A 31 31.67 5.89 31.00
CA CYS A 31 31.10 4.67 30.41
C CYS A 31 31.06 4.82 28.89
N ASN A 32 31.75 3.93 28.19
CA ASN A 32 31.76 3.86 26.73
C ASN A 32 30.60 3.01 26.21
N GLU A 33 30.33 1.89 26.88
CA GLU A 33 29.25 0.97 26.51
C GLU A 33 28.65 0.33 27.78
N LEU A 34 27.33 0.39 27.90
CA LEU A 34 26.54 -0.39 28.84
C LEU A 34 25.30 -0.88 28.10
N LYS A 35 25.46 -2.02 27.42
CA LYS A 35 24.49 -2.46 26.40
C LYS A 35 24.25 -3.96 26.47
N GLN A 36 22.98 -4.35 26.42
CA GLN A 36 22.60 -5.74 26.20
C GLN A 36 22.90 -6.15 24.75
N LYS A 37 23.58 -7.27 24.54
CA LYS A 37 23.73 -7.93 23.22
C LYS A 37 23.36 -9.39 23.39
N GLY A 38 22.28 -9.83 22.73
CA GLY A 38 21.68 -11.13 23.00
C GLY A 38 21.37 -11.37 24.49
N ASN A 39 21.99 -12.39 25.07
CA ASN A 39 21.83 -12.79 26.48
C ASN A 39 22.92 -12.24 27.40
N GLU A 40 23.73 -11.30 26.93
CA GLU A 40 24.88 -10.75 27.67
C GLU A 40 24.75 -9.24 27.83
N LEU A 41 25.30 -8.72 28.94
CA LEU A 41 25.52 -7.31 29.18
C LEU A 41 26.99 -6.99 28.94
N VAL A 42 27.24 -6.18 27.92
CA VAL A 42 28.58 -5.65 27.62
C VAL A 42 28.80 -4.38 28.41
N ILE A 43 29.90 -4.34 29.16
CA ILE A 43 30.31 -3.22 30.00
C ILE A 43 31.70 -2.77 29.55
N ASP A 44 31.82 -1.54 29.08
CA ASP A 44 33.08 -0.87 28.76
C ASP A 44 33.10 0.48 29.48
N ALA A 45 33.99 0.61 30.46
CA ALA A 45 34.21 1.85 31.18
C ALA A 45 35.69 2.16 31.37
N VAL A 46 36.01 3.45 31.40
CA VAL A 46 37.33 3.96 31.70
C VAL A 46 37.30 4.63 33.07
N ILE A 47 38.17 4.17 33.96
CA ILE A 47 38.33 4.68 35.30
C ILE A 47 39.72 5.30 35.41
N THR A 48 39.78 6.60 35.67
CA THR A 48 41.03 7.33 35.85
C THR A 48 41.21 7.69 37.32
N VAL A 49 42.33 7.28 37.91
CA VAL A 49 42.63 7.47 39.33
C VAL A 49 43.90 8.31 39.50
N ASP A 50 43.84 9.38 40.29
CA ASP A 50 45.02 10.13 40.72
C ASP A 50 45.75 9.39 41.85
N GLY A 51 46.73 8.56 41.47
CA GLY A 51 47.48 7.70 42.39
C GLY A 51 48.31 8.47 43.42
N SER A 52 48.61 9.75 43.17
CA SER A 52 49.36 10.60 44.12
C SER A 52 48.64 10.81 45.46
N ARG A 53 47.31 10.61 45.48
CA ARG A 53 46.48 10.76 46.68
C ARG A 53 46.40 9.49 47.55
N ILE A 54 46.87 8.35 47.05
CA ILE A 54 46.86 7.08 47.81
C ILE A 54 48.16 6.99 48.62
N LYS A 55 48.09 7.14 49.94
CA LYS A 55 49.31 7.10 50.76
C LYS A 55 49.90 5.70 50.83
N SER A 56 51.17 5.60 51.22
CA SER A 56 51.90 4.32 51.23
C SER A 56 51.24 3.20 52.04
N ARG A 57 50.51 3.51 53.11
CA ARG A 57 49.82 2.53 53.99
C ARG A 57 48.31 2.46 53.75
N GLU A 58 47.80 3.09 52.69
CA GLU A 58 46.39 3.10 52.34
C GLU A 58 46.14 2.20 51.13
N ASN A 59 44.90 1.78 50.96
CA ASN A 59 44.40 1.19 49.73
C ASN A 59 43.08 1.86 49.32
N LEU A 60 42.82 1.86 48.02
CA LEU A 60 41.58 2.33 47.41
C LEU A 60 40.93 1.16 46.68
N SER A 61 39.77 0.74 47.15
CA SER A 61 38.93 -0.24 46.47
C SER A 61 37.87 0.47 45.65
N LEU A 62 37.79 0.11 44.38
CA LEU A 62 36.80 0.60 43.43
C LEU A 62 35.93 -0.58 43.03
N THR A 63 34.68 -0.59 43.47
CA THR A 63 33.74 -1.68 43.20
C THR A 63 32.68 -1.18 42.22
N PRO A 64 32.71 -1.61 40.96
CA PRO A 64 31.63 -1.33 40.03
C PRO A 64 30.39 -2.11 40.45
N VAL A 65 29.23 -1.48 40.34
CA VAL A 65 27.97 -2.05 40.82
C VAL A 65 26.86 -1.73 39.82
N LEU A 66 26.09 -2.76 39.48
CA LEU A 66 24.79 -2.61 38.84
C LEU A 66 23.73 -2.51 39.93
N GLU A 67 22.88 -1.48 39.87
CA GLU A 67 21.80 -1.33 40.85
C GLU A 67 20.53 -0.82 40.20
N SER A 68 19.40 -1.42 40.58
CA SER A 68 18.04 -0.98 40.26
C SER A 68 17.27 -0.74 41.56
N ALA A 69 15.97 -0.44 41.47
CA ALA A 69 15.12 -0.36 42.65
C ALA A 69 14.94 -1.71 43.37
N SER A 70 15.10 -2.83 42.67
CA SER A 70 14.82 -4.18 43.19
C SER A 70 16.07 -4.96 43.59
N GLN A 71 17.22 -4.68 42.98
CA GLN A 71 18.41 -5.51 43.11
C GLN A 71 19.69 -4.70 42.96
N LYS A 72 20.76 -5.17 43.60
CA LYS A 72 22.11 -4.61 43.54
C LYS A 72 23.11 -5.73 43.43
N GLU A 73 24.01 -5.64 42.45
CA GLU A 73 25.04 -6.65 42.17
C GLU A 73 26.40 -6.00 42.00
N GLY A 74 27.35 -6.38 42.87
CA GLY A 74 28.74 -5.94 42.78
C GLY A 74 29.51 -6.77 41.77
N LEU A 75 30.24 -6.09 40.89
CA LEU A 75 31.12 -6.69 39.91
C LEU A 75 32.56 -6.79 40.47
N PRO A 76 33.45 -7.58 39.85
CA PRO A 76 34.83 -7.74 40.31
C PRO A 76 35.52 -6.39 40.52
N SER A 77 36.06 -6.19 41.72
CA SER A 77 36.56 -4.88 42.16
C SER A 77 37.99 -4.63 41.70
N ILE A 78 38.39 -3.35 41.67
CA ILE A 78 39.75 -2.91 41.42
C ILE A 78 40.38 -2.46 42.74
N LEU A 79 41.56 -2.97 43.07
CA LEU A 79 42.30 -2.58 44.27
C LEU A 79 43.57 -1.82 43.88
N LEU A 80 43.65 -0.55 44.28
CA LEU A 80 44.87 0.25 44.17
C LEU A 80 45.55 0.36 45.53
N ASN A 81 46.74 -0.23 45.66
CA ASN A 81 47.48 -0.26 46.91
C ASN A 81 48.59 0.81 46.95
N GLY A 82 48.74 1.49 48.07
CA GLY A 82 49.97 2.22 48.38
C GLY A 82 51.18 1.28 48.50
N ARG A 83 52.40 1.84 48.42
CA ARG A 83 53.66 1.06 48.42
C ARG A 83 53.81 0.02 49.54
N ILE A 84 53.41 0.35 50.78
CA ILE A 84 53.47 -0.57 51.93
C ILE A 84 52.26 -1.51 51.90
N SER A 85 51.07 -1.01 51.58
CA SER A 85 49.86 -1.84 51.43
C SER A 85 50.07 -2.95 50.40
N GLN A 86 50.75 -2.67 49.29
CA GLN A 86 51.04 -3.68 48.26
C GLN A 86 51.96 -4.77 48.81
N LYS A 87 53.01 -4.43 49.55
CA LYS A 87 53.89 -5.42 50.19
C LYS A 87 53.14 -6.29 51.21
N VAL A 88 52.17 -5.72 51.92
CA VAL A 88 51.31 -6.48 52.84
C VAL A 88 50.43 -7.42 52.02
N TYR A 89 49.76 -6.92 50.99
CA TYR A 89 48.93 -7.72 50.08
C TYR A 89 49.70 -8.91 49.47
N ASP A 90 50.90 -8.66 48.92
CA ASP A 90 51.77 -9.70 48.33
C ASP A 90 52.17 -10.77 49.37
N ARG A 91 52.41 -10.34 50.61
CA ARG A 91 52.71 -11.25 51.73
C ARG A 91 51.49 -12.09 52.11
N GLU A 92 50.30 -11.49 52.21
CA GLU A 92 49.08 -12.23 52.56
C GLU A 92 48.70 -13.24 51.48
N ILE A 93 48.96 -12.93 50.19
CA ILE A 93 48.87 -13.91 49.10
C ILE A 93 49.85 -15.07 49.33
N ALA A 94 51.13 -14.77 49.57
CA ALA A 94 52.15 -15.80 49.73
C ALA A 94 51.91 -16.71 50.95
N LEU A 95 51.21 -16.19 51.96
CA LEU A 95 50.81 -16.94 53.16
C LEU A 95 49.44 -17.63 53.01
N ASN A 96 48.76 -17.46 51.87
CA ASN A 96 47.43 -17.99 51.60
C ASN A 96 46.38 -17.55 52.64
N ASN A 97 46.48 -16.29 53.08
CA ASN A 97 45.64 -15.69 54.11
C ASN A 97 44.47 -14.85 53.55
N LEU A 98 44.50 -14.52 52.26
CA LEU A 98 43.43 -13.74 51.64
C LEU A 98 42.22 -14.62 51.32
N GLN A 99 41.03 -14.06 51.51
CA GLN A 99 39.79 -14.66 51.02
C GLN A 99 39.71 -14.53 49.50
N ASP A 100 39.02 -15.49 48.88
CA ASP A 100 38.83 -15.57 47.43
C ASP A 100 37.75 -14.55 46.99
N GLU A 101 38.12 -13.27 46.96
CA GLU A 101 37.29 -12.20 46.41
C GLU A 101 37.65 -11.98 44.94
N PRO A 102 36.69 -12.05 43.99
CA PRO A 102 36.97 -11.77 42.59
C PRO A 102 37.41 -10.30 42.42
N ARG A 103 38.66 -10.12 41.98
CA ARG A 103 39.25 -8.82 41.63
C ARG A 103 39.40 -8.73 40.11
N PHE A 104 38.96 -7.62 39.53
CA PHE A 104 39.26 -7.30 38.13
C PHE A 104 40.74 -6.97 37.95
N LEU A 105 41.29 -6.18 38.88
CA LEU A 105 42.67 -5.73 38.84
C LEU A 105 43.16 -5.42 40.25
N VAL A 106 44.40 -5.82 40.56
CA VAL A 106 45.13 -5.34 41.74
C VAL A 106 46.44 -4.72 41.28
N VAL A 107 46.68 -3.47 41.67
CA VAL A 107 47.85 -2.72 41.21
C VAL A 107 48.40 -1.80 42.29
N GLN A 108 49.72 -1.63 42.31
CA GLN A 108 50.35 -0.62 43.15
C GLN A 108 50.10 0.78 42.56
N ALA A 109 49.57 1.69 43.37
CA ALA A 109 49.37 3.08 42.98
C ALA A 109 50.72 3.77 42.66
N GLY A 110 50.81 4.35 41.47
CA GLY A 110 51.90 5.21 41.04
C GLY A 110 51.75 6.65 41.54
N LYS A 111 52.74 7.51 41.27
CA LYS A 111 52.66 8.95 41.57
C LYS A 111 51.91 9.77 40.49
N SER A 112 51.51 9.13 39.40
CA SER A 112 50.79 9.73 38.27
C SER A 112 49.36 9.19 38.19
N GLU A 113 48.55 9.74 37.27
CA GLU A 113 47.24 9.18 36.94
C GLU A 113 47.38 7.74 36.43
N SER A 114 46.49 6.86 36.87
CA SER A 114 46.34 5.48 36.40
C SER A 114 45.03 5.37 35.62
N VAL A 115 45.09 4.89 34.38
CA VAL A 115 43.93 4.68 33.52
C VAL A 115 43.61 3.20 33.47
N ILE A 116 42.41 2.82 33.86
CA ILE A 116 41.94 1.43 33.93
C ILE A 116 40.79 1.27 32.95
N ASN A 117 40.97 0.38 31.97
CA ASN A 117 39.93 -0.01 31.04
C ASN A 117 39.17 -1.20 31.63
N TYR A 118 38.02 -0.93 32.24
CA TYR A 118 37.13 -1.94 32.79
C TYR A 118 36.23 -2.48 31.70
N LYS A 119 36.65 -3.59 31.08
CA LYS A 119 35.88 -4.28 30.05
C LYS A 119 35.48 -5.65 30.55
N THR A 120 34.19 -5.90 30.66
CA THR A 120 33.65 -7.19 31.08
C THR A 120 32.34 -7.49 30.38
N VAL A 121 31.99 -8.78 30.35
CA VAL A 121 30.73 -9.29 29.83
C VAL A 121 30.14 -10.20 30.89
N ILE A 122 28.87 -9.97 31.23
CA ILE A 122 28.14 -10.79 32.21
C ILE A 122 26.82 -11.26 31.62
N PRO A 123 26.24 -12.37 32.10
CA PRO A 123 24.88 -12.77 31.72
C PRO A 123 23.89 -11.64 32.01
N PHE A 124 23.03 -11.32 31.04
CA PHE A 124 21.98 -10.31 31.23
C PHE A 124 20.79 -10.93 31.96
N GLU A 125 20.40 -10.31 33.09
CA GLU A 125 19.20 -10.67 33.83
C GLU A 125 18.08 -9.61 33.63
N PRO A 126 16.80 -10.00 33.67
CA PRO A 126 15.69 -9.07 33.38
C PRO A 126 15.67 -7.79 34.21
N TRP A 127 16.11 -7.84 35.48
CA TRP A 127 16.16 -6.67 36.35
C TRP A 127 17.20 -5.63 35.91
N MET A 128 18.23 -6.05 35.15
CA MET A 128 19.30 -5.19 34.67
C MET A 128 18.81 -4.17 33.64
N LYS A 129 17.66 -4.40 32.98
CA LYS A 129 17.09 -3.45 32.00
C LYS A 129 16.90 -2.05 32.58
N ASP A 130 16.60 -1.99 33.88
CA ASP A 130 16.34 -0.75 34.62
C ASP A 130 17.47 -0.46 35.63
N ALA A 131 18.61 -1.14 35.52
CA ALA A 131 19.77 -0.90 36.35
C ALA A 131 20.60 0.29 35.86
N ARG A 132 21.16 1.04 36.82
CA ARG A 132 22.25 1.99 36.61
C ARG A 132 23.58 1.34 36.95
N PHE A 133 24.65 1.85 36.35
CA PHE A 133 26.02 1.41 36.60
C PHE A 133 26.76 2.48 37.38
N VAL A 134 27.22 2.14 38.58
CA VAL A 134 27.88 3.05 39.51
C VAL A 134 29.22 2.49 39.99
N LEU A 135 30.15 3.37 40.38
CA LEU A 135 31.40 3.01 41.04
C LEU A 135 31.30 3.36 42.52
N VAL A 136 31.32 2.35 43.38
CA VAL A 136 31.46 2.55 44.82
C VAL A 136 32.94 2.62 45.17
N THR A 137 33.36 3.66 45.87
CA THR A 137 34.77 3.90 46.21
C THR A 137 34.97 3.79 47.71
N ASN A 138 35.88 2.93 48.16
CA ASN A 138 36.21 2.75 49.58
C ASN A 138 37.71 2.97 49.78
N MET A 139 38.08 3.93 50.63
CA MET A 139 39.47 4.15 51.03
C MET A 139 39.69 3.56 52.41
N CYS A 140 40.67 2.68 52.55
CA CYS A 140 41.02 2.07 53.83
C CYS A 140 42.44 2.45 54.24
N GLY A 141 42.57 2.93 55.49
CA GLY A 141 43.85 3.27 56.10
C GLY A 141 43.82 3.00 57.60
N CYS A 142 44.76 2.17 58.09
CA CYS A 142 44.98 1.92 59.52
C CYS A 142 43.69 1.62 60.34
N GLY A 143 42.79 0.80 59.82
CA GLY A 143 41.58 0.34 60.53
C GLY A 143 40.38 1.30 60.48
N LYS A 144 40.41 2.31 59.61
CA LYS A 144 39.24 3.13 59.28
C LYS A 144 38.86 2.94 57.81
N GLU A 145 37.59 2.68 57.57
CA GLU A 145 36.98 2.66 56.23
C GLU A 145 36.21 3.95 56.03
N GLU A 146 36.53 4.67 54.96
CA GLU A 146 35.74 5.81 54.49
C GLU A 146 35.12 5.43 53.14
N GLN A 147 33.79 5.26 53.13
CA GLN A 147 33.02 5.03 51.93
C GLN A 147 32.71 6.39 51.26
N GLY A 148 33.22 6.58 50.05
CA GLY A 148 32.88 7.72 49.21
C GLY A 148 31.49 7.57 48.60
N ALA A 149 30.90 8.69 48.18
CA ALA A 149 29.65 8.69 47.43
C ALA A 149 29.83 7.90 46.11
N PRO A 150 28.87 7.03 45.71
CA PRO A 150 28.93 6.33 44.45
C PRO A 150 29.01 7.30 43.26
N LEU A 151 29.91 7.02 42.32
CA LEU A 151 30.03 7.77 41.07
C LEU A 151 29.18 7.11 40.00
N VAL A 152 28.19 7.81 39.44
CA VAL A 152 27.37 7.27 38.35
C VAL A 152 28.19 7.21 37.07
N MET A 153 28.35 6.01 36.50
CA MET A 153 29.01 5.81 35.21
C MET A 153 28.01 5.84 34.05
N ALA A 154 26.84 5.24 34.24
CA ALA A 154 25.74 5.26 33.29
C ALA A 154 24.40 5.11 34.02
N ASP A 155 23.40 5.89 33.60
CA ASP A 155 22.09 5.95 34.27
C ASP A 155 21.17 4.77 33.90
N LYS A 156 21.41 4.09 32.78
CA LYS A 156 20.58 2.97 32.33
C LYS A 156 21.34 2.04 31.38
N VAL A 157 21.03 0.75 31.44
CA VAL A 157 21.42 -0.23 30.40
C VAL A 157 20.66 0.02 29.10
N LEU A 158 21.39 0.12 27.99
CA LEU A 158 20.80 0.13 26.66
C LEU A 158 20.31 -1.27 26.30
N THR A 159 18.99 -1.40 26.13
CA THR A 159 18.32 -2.67 25.79
C THR A 159 17.61 -2.56 24.44
N ARG A 160 17.38 -3.71 23.80
CA ARG A 160 16.70 -3.78 22.52
C ARG A 160 15.26 -3.25 22.69
N PRO A 161 14.78 -2.33 21.83
CA PRO A 161 13.40 -1.85 21.91
C PRO A 161 12.39 -2.99 21.70
N ASP A 162 11.23 -2.89 22.37
CA ASP A 162 10.17 -3.91 22.29
C ASP A 162 9.42 -3.92 20.95
N LYS A 163 9.41 -2.79 20.24
CA LYS A 163 8.67 -2.60 18.98
C LYS A 163 9.54 -1.88 17.95
N ARG A 164 9.43 -2.34 16.70
CA ARG A 164 10.01 -1.65 15.54
C ARG A 164 9.20 -0.41 15.20
N TYR A 165 9.86 0.55 14.56
CA TYR A 165 9.20 1.71 13.98
C TYR A 165 8.18 1.27 12.92
N GLU A 166 6.96 1.77 13.06
CA GLU A 166 5.86 1.59 12.11
C GLU A 166 5.76 2.84 11.24
N VAL A 167 5.92 2.66 9.93
CA VAL A 167 5.84 3.75 8.95
C VAL A 167 4.42 4.31 8.92
N GLN A 168 4.31 5.63 8.97
CA GLN A 168 3.04 6.36 8.80
C GLN A 168 3.11 7.20 7.52
N PRO A 169 2.75 6.62 6.36
CA PRO A 169 2.98 7.27 5.09
C PRO A 169 2.00 8.43 4.89
N THR A 170 2.46 9.48 4.22
CA THR A 170 1.61 10.56 3.71
C THR A 170 1.24 10.25 2.25
N LEU A 171 -0.03 10.26 1.90
CA LEU A 171 -0.50 9.82 0.57
C LEU A 171 -0.89 11.01 -0.31
N ALA A 172 -0.55 10.93 -1.60
CA ALA A 172 -0.83 11.97 -2.58
C ALA A 172 -1.99 11.54 -3.51
N TYR A 173 -3.15 12.17 -3.35
CA TYR A 173 -4.34 11.91 -4.17
C TYR A 173 -4.40 12.90 -5.35
N ILE A 174 -4.87 12.43 -6.51
CA ILE A 174 -5.15 13.30 -7.65
C ILE A 174 -6.64 13.62 -7.66
N SER A 175 -6.98 14.91 -7.73
CA SER A 175 -8.36 15.32 -8.03
C SER A 175 -8.65 15.01 -9.50
N PRO A 176 -9.66 14.19 -9.81
CA PRO A 176 -10.03 13.89 -11.19
C PRO A 176 -10.44 15.13 -11.95
N GLU A 177 -10.13 15.18 -13.25
CA GLU A 177 -10.60 16.23 -14.13
C GLU A 177 -12.13 16.16 -14.24
N ALA A 178 -12.78 17.32 -14.19
CA ALA A 178 -14.23 17.39 -14.30
C ALA A 178 -14.64 17.23 -15.76
N GLU A 179 -15.51 16.25 -16.04
CA GLU A 179 -16.22 16.17 -17.31
C GLU A 179 -16.99 17.48 -17.56
N THR A 180 -17.01 17.97 -18.80
CA THR A 180 -17.84 19.14 -19.20
C THR A 180 -19.28 18.73 -19.48
N VAL A 181 -19.49 17.51 -19.99
CA VAL A 181 -20.79 16.88 -20.20
C VAL A 181 -20.63 15.37 -19.93
N LYS A 182 -21.54 14.79 -19.13
CA LYS A 182 -21.52 13.36 -18.83
C LYS A 182 -22.31 12.56 -19.85
N HIS A 183 -21.63 12.10 -20.90
CA HIS A 183 -22.21 11.19 -21.88
C HIS A 183 -22.16 9.75 -21.37
N ARG A 184 -23.29 9.06 -21.42
CA ARG A 184 -23.44 7.67 -21.00
C ARG A 184 -24.28 6.92 -22.04
N ALA A 185 -24.30 5.60 -21.94
CA ALA A 185 -25.19 4.80 -22.77
C ALA A 185 -25.54 3.48 -22.12
N GLU A 186 -26.79 3.06 -22.28
CA GLU A 186 -27.19 1.68 -22.07
C GLU A 186 -27.02 0.90 -23.38
N VAL A 187 -26.39 -0.26 -23.31
CA VAL A 187 -26.20 -1.15 -24.45
C VAL A 187 -26.91 -2.47 -24.22
N GLY A 188 -27.48 -3.03 -25.27
CA GLY A 188 -28.12 -4.33 -25.20
C GLY A 188 -28.26 -4.99 -26.56
N THR A 189 -28.71 -6.24 -26.51
CA THR A 189 -28.92 -7.08 -27.68
C THR A 189 -30.29 -7.72 -27.57
N ALA A 190 -31.06 -7.71 -28.66
CA ALA A 190 -32.35 -8.36 -28.76
C ALA A 190 -32.38 -9.41 -29.87
N TYR A 191 -33.04 -10.53 -29.60
CA TYR A 191 -33.14 -11.67 -30.52
C TYR A 191 -34.55 -11.79 -31.08
N LEU A 192 -34.94 -10.83 -31.93
CA LEU A 192 -36.27 -10.81 -32.50
C LEU A 192 -36.46 -11.92 -33.54
N ASP A 193 -37.50 -12.71 -33.33
CA ASP A 193 -37.99 -13.73 -34.23
C ASP A 193 -38.81 -13.11 -35.37
N PHE A 194 -38.51 -13.54 -36.60
CA PHE A 194 -39.25 -13.15 -37.79
C PHE A 194 -39.73 -14.38 -38.54
N GLN A 195 -40.88 -14.27 -39.19
CA GLN A 195 -41.28 -15.27 -40.19
C GLN A 195 -40.25 -15.31 -41.33
N VAL A 196 -40.08 -16.47 -41.96
CA VAL A 196 -39.08 -16.69 -43.02
C VAL A 196 -39.28 -15.69 -44.16
N GLY A 197 -38.19 -15.01 -44.54
CA GLY A 197 -38.21 -13.98 -45.59
C GLY A 197 -39.01 -12.71 -45.26
N LYS A 198 -39.47 -12.54 -44.01
CA LYS A 198 -40.21 -11.37 -43.54
C LYS A 198 -39.37 -10.55 -42.55
N TYR A 199 -39.76 -9.29 -42.39
CA TYR A 199 -39.14 -8.30 -41.50
C TYR A 199 -40.15 -7.56 -40.63
N ALA A 200 -41.44 -7.86 -40.75
CA ALA A 200 -42.47 -7.29 -39.88
C ALA A 200 -42.29 -7.85 -38.46
N ILE A 201 -42.23 -6.96 -37.47
CA ILE A 201 -42.21 -7.35 -36.06
C ILE A 201 -43.63 -7.72 -35.66
N LEU A 202 -43.78 -8.96 -35.18
CA LEU A 202 -45.01 -9.47 -34.60
C LEU A 202 -44.76 -9.65 -33.09
N PRO A 203 -45.31 -8.79 -32.22
CA PRO A 203 -45.02 -8.84 -30.78
C PRO A 203 -45.33 -10.20 -30.13
N ASP A 204 -46.42 -10.85 -30.53
CA ASP A 204 -46.84 -12.14 -29.97
C ASP A 204 -46.21 -13.35 -30.68
N PHE A 205 -45.31 -13.11 -31.65
CA PHE A 205 -44.64 -14.20 -32.36
C PHE A 205 -43.47 -14.72 -31.53
N ARG A 206 -43.59 -15.97 -31.06
CA ARG A 206 -42.55 -16.66 -30.29
C ARG A 206 -42.11 -15.83 -29.07
N ASN A 207 -40.82 -15.48 -28.98
CA ASN A 207 -40.25 -14.79 -27.83
C ASN A 207 -40.19 -13.26 -28.00
N ASN A 208 -40.80 -12.70 -29.06
CA ASN A 208 -40.71 -11.27 -29.35
C ASN A 208 -41.23 -10.38 -28.22
N ALA A 209 -42.30 -10.78 -27.53
CA ALA A 209 -42.83 -10.00 -26.41
C ALA A 209 -41.78 -9.77 -25.31
N VAL A 210 -40.98 -10.80 -25.00
CA VAL A 210 -39.91 -10.73 -24.00
C VAL A 210 -38.75 -9.87 -24.50
N GLU A 211 -38.32 -10.05 -25.75
CA GLU A 211 -37.21 -9.29 -26.33
C GLU A 211 -37.55 -7.80 -26.50
N LEU A 212 -38.78 -7.49 -26.93
CA LEU A 212 -39.28 -6.12 -27.03
C LEU A 212 -39.42 -5.47 -25.64
N ALA A 213 -39.88 -6.22 -24.63
CA ALA A 213 -39.97 -5.73 -23.27
C ALA A 213 -38.60 -5.36 -22.68
N LYS A 214 -37.53 -6.10 -23.02
CA LYS A 214 -36.14 -5.73 -22.61
C LYS A 214 -35.75 -4.36 -23.15
N ILE A 215 -35.95 -4.14 -24.46
CA ILE A 215 -35.65 -2.86 -25.12
C ILE A 215 -36.49 -1.75 -24.50
N ASP A 216 -37.80 -1.98 -24.36
CA ASP A 216 -38.74 -1.01 -23.80
C ASP A 216 -38.34 -0.63 -22.36
N ASN A 217 -37.97 -1.60 -21.52
CA ASN A 217 -37.50 -1.34 -20.15
C ASN A 217 -36.22 -0.51 -20.11
N THR A 218 -35.25 -0.79 -21.00
CA THR A 218 -34.02 0.02 -21.08
C THR A 218 -34.35 1.46 -21.45
N ILE A 219 -35.17 1.68 -22.48
CA ILE A 219 -35.57 3.01 -22.93
C ILE A 219 -36.37 3.74 -21.85
N SER A 220 -37.35 3.08 -21.23
CA SER A 220 -38.16 3.68 -20.17
C SER A 220 -37.32 4.04 -18.94
N THR A 221 -36.29 3.28 -18.60
CA THR A 221 -35.37 3.64 -17.50
C THR A 221 -34.64 4.95 -17.78
N VAL A 222 -34.23 5.18 -19.03
CA VAL A 222 -33.55 6.41 -19.46
C VAL A 222 -34.54 7.58 -19.51
N VAL A 223 -35.69 7.40 -20.15
CA VAL A 223 -36.67 8.49 -20.38
C VAL A 223 -37.39 8.92 -19.11
N ASN A 224 -37.62 8.00 -18.17
CA ASN A 224 -38.31 8.31 -16.91
C ASN A 224 -37.35 8.84 -15.83
N ASP A 225 -36.04 8.85 -16.06
CA ASP A 225 -35.09 9.43 -15.12
C ASP A 225 -34.96 10.94 -15.35
N LYS A 226 -35.44 11.72 -14.37
CA LYS A 226 -35.38 13.18 -14.36
C LYS A 226 -33.97 13.77 -14.43
N ASN A 227 -32.94 12.96 -14.17
CA ASN A 227 -31.54 13.40 -14.23
C ASN A 227 -30.91 13.23 -15.62
N ILE A 228 -31.65 12.65 -16.55
CA ILE A 228 -31.14 12.21 -17.85
C ILE A 228 -31.82 12.95 -18.99
N THR A 229 -31.05 13.32 -20.00
CA THR A 229 -31.53 13.82 -21.29
C THR A 229 -31.14 12.84 -22.39
N LEU A 230 -32.14 12.25 -23.06
CA LEU A 230 -31.92 11.31 -24.16
C LEU A 230 -31.26 12.03 -25.36
N GLU A 231 -30.16 11.48 -25.87
CA GLU A 231 -29.43 12.03 -27.03
C GLU A 231 -29.78 11.29 -28.32
N GLY A 232 -29.88 9.97 -28.27
CA GLY A 232 -30.10 9.16 -29.46
C GLY A 232 -30.22 7.68 -29.19
N ILE A 233 -30.79 6.97 -30.16
CA ILE A 233 -30.93 5.51 -30.16
C ILE A 233 -30.25 4.97 -31.43
N ILE A 234 -29.18 4.21 -31.23
CA ILE A 234 -28.46 3.57 -32.32
C ILE A 234 -28.92 2.11 -32.36
N LEU A 235 -29.31 1.65 -33.55
CA LEU A 235 -29.75 0.28 -33.79
C LEU A 235 -28.88 -0.35 -34.88
N LYS A 236 -28.38 -1.55 -34.63
CA LYS A 236 -27.57 -2.33 -35.58
C LYS A 236 -28.13 -3.73 -35.75
N GLY A 237 -28.37 -4.14 -36.97
CA GLY A 237 -28.96 -5.45 -37.30
C GLY A 237 -27.92 -6.44 -37.77
N PHE A 238 -28.11 -7.72 -37.43
CA PHE A 238 -27.25 -8.79 -37.91
C PHE A 238 -28.08 -9.92 -38.51
N ALA A 239 -27.51 -10.55 -39.53
CA ALA A 239 -28.04 -11.75 -40.14
C ALA A 239 -27.09 -12.94 -39.93
N SER A 240 -27.65 -14.14 -39.92
CA SER A 240 -26.86 -15.36 -40.08
C SER A 240 -26.33 -15.46 -41.52
N PRO A 241 -25.10 -15.98 -41.75
CA PRO A 241 -24.59 -16.25 -43.09
C PRO A 241 -25.30 -17.45 -43.72
N GLU A 242 -26.51 -17.24 -44.22
CA GLU A 242 -27.33 -18.26 -44.87
C GLU A 242 -27.97 -17.67 -46.12
N GLY A 243 -27.56 -18.15 -47.29
CA GLY A 243 -28.00 -17.59 -48.56
C GLY A 243 -27.11 -16.43 -49.01
N SER A 244 -27.62 -15.53 -49.87
CA SER A 244 -26.78 -14.47 -50.42
C SER A 244 -26.57 -13.31 -49.43
N TYR A 245 -25.33 -12.87 -49.32
CA TYR A 245 -24.89 -11.72 -48.52
C TYR A 245 -25.71 -10.47 -48.79
N LYS A 246 -26.02 -10.21 -50.06
CA LYS A 246 -26.86 -9.08 -50.48
C LYS A 246 -28.27 -9.18 -49.90
N SER A 247 -28.89 -10.36 -49.96
CA SER A 247 -30.23 -10.59 -49.40
C SER A 247 -30.23 -10.45 -47.88
N ASN A 248 -29.21 -11.01 -47.22
CA ASN A 248 -29.07 -10.96 -45.76
C ASN A 248 -28.86 -9.55 -45.25
N THR A 249 -28.03 -8.76 -45.92
CA THR A 249 -27.82 -7.32 -45.62
C THR A 249 -29.12 -6.52 -45.77
N VAL A 250 -29.89 -6.73 -46.85
CA VAL A 250 -31.18 -6.05 -47.05
C VAL A 250 -32.19 -6.45 -45.96
N LEU A 251 -32.24 -7.74 -45.61
CA LEU A 251 -33.16 -8.26 -44.61
C LEU A 251 -32.83 -7.74 -43.21
N ALA A 252 -31.55 -7.71 -42.83
CA ALA A 252 -31.08 -7.13 -41.56
C ALA A 252 -31.45 -5.64 -41.48
N GLY A 253 -31.16 -4.85 -42.52
CA GLY A 253 -31.53 -3.43 -42.56
C GLY A 253 -33.04 -3.18 -42.46
N ASN A 254 -33.86 -3.99 -43.13
CA ASN A 254 -35.32 -3.86 -43.03
C ASN A 254 -35.85 -4.23 -41.64
N ARG A 255 -35.25 -5.20 -40.95
CA ARG A 255 -35.60 -5.57 -39.57
C ARG A 255 -35.24 -4.46 -38.59
N VAL A 256 -34.08 -3.83 -38.76
CA VAL A 256 -33.66 -2.66 -37.96
C VAL A 256 -34.62 -1.50 -38.15
N LYS A 257 -35.02 -1.20 -39.40
CA LYS A 257 -36.03 -0.17 -39.68
C LYS A 257 -37.37 -0.48 -39.04
N ALA A 258 -37.81 -1.75 -39.08
CA ALA A 258 -39.05 -2.16 -38.42
C ALA A 258 -38.96 -1.99 -36.89
N LEU A 259 -37.81 -2.29 -36.29
CA LEU A 259 -37.57 -2.07 -34.87
C LEU A 259 -37.55 -0.59 -34.50
N ALA A 260 -36.87 0.24 -35.30
CA ALA A 260 -36.88 1.69 -35.13
C ALA A 260 -38.31 2.23 -35.14
N GLU A 261 -39.14 1.82 -36.12
CA GLU A 261 -40.53 2.22 -36.21
C GLU A 261 -41.39 1.71 -35.05
N TYR A 262 -41.14 0.50 -34.56
CA TYR A 262 -41.81 -0.02 -33.35
C TYR A 262 -41.51 0.87 -32.14
N ILE A 263 -40.23 1.12 -31.86
CA ILE A 263 -39.79 1.93 -30.72
C ILE A 263 -40.32 3.36 -30.85
N ARG A 264 -40.16 3.95 -32.04
CA ARG A 264 -40.60 5.31 -32.34
C ARG A 264 -42.08 5.51 -32.06
N LYS A 265 -42.94 4.59 -32.52
CA LYS A 265 -44.39 4.66 -32.29
C LYS A 265 -44.75 4.43 -30.85
N LYS A 266 -44.06 3.51 -30.17
CA LYS A 266 -44.40 3.14 -28.79
C LYS A 266 -44.04 4.21 -27.78
N HIS A 267 -42.93 4.93 -28.00
CA HIS A 267 -42.42 5.97 -27.10
C HIS A 267 -42.63 7.39 -27.66
N ASP A 268 -43.36 7.54 -28.78
CA ASP A 268 -43.62 8.81 -29.48
C ASP A 268 -42.36 9.64 -29.79
N PHE A 269 -41.30 8.96 -30.23
CA PHE A 269 -40.04 9.61 -30.59
C PHE A 269 -40.08 10.20 -32.01
N LYS A 270 -39.22 11.19 -32.23
CA LYS A 270 -39.00 11.74 -33.56
C LYS A 270 -38.01 10.85 -34.35
N PRO A 271 -38.13 10.75 -35.69
CA PRO A 271 -37.23 9.94 -36.51
C PRO A 271 -35.75 10.31 -36.37
N GLU A 272 -35.44 11.58 -36.13
CA GLU A 272 -34.05 12.10 -36.04
C GLU A 272 -33.29 11.57 -34.83
N LEU A 273 -33.99 11.01 -33.85
CA LEU A 273 -33.39 10.37 -32.68
C LEU A 273 -32.68 9.05 -33.03
N PHE A 274 -33.03 8.45 -34.17
CA PHE A 274 -32.56 7.12 -34.53
C PHE A 274 -31.40 7.17 -35.52
N THR A 275 -30.33 6.44 -35.20
CA THR A 275 -29.24 6.12 -36.13
C THR A 275 -29.29 4.64 -36.45
N LEU A 276 -29.46 4.29 -37.72
CA LEU A 276 -29.62 2.91 -38.16
C LEU A 276 -28.37 2.42 -38.89
N ASP A 277 -27.76 1.37 -38.37
CA ASP A 277 -26.76 0.57 -39.07
C ASP A 277 -27.45 -0.68 -39.61
N ASN A 278 -27.52 -0.78 -40.95
CA ASN A 278 -28.14 -1.92 -41.62
C ASN A 278 -27.42 -3.25 -41.31
N GLY A 279 -26.17 -3.15 -40.84
CA GLY A 279 -25.27 -4.24 -40.52
C GLY A 279 -25.04 -5.22 -41.67
N SER A 280 -24.59 -6.41 -41.34
CA SER A 280 -24.17 -7.44 -42.30
C SER A 280 -24.39 -8.83 -41.70
N GLU A 281 -23.97 -9.86 -42.43
CA GLU A 281 -23.77 -11.17 -41.84
C GLU A 281 -22.76 -11.11 -40.69
N ASP A 282 -23.09 -11.76 -39.57
CA ASP A 282 -22.29 -11.75 -38.34
C ASP A 282 -21.21 -12.85 -38.35
N TRP A 283 -20.22 -12.68 -39.22
CA TRP A 283 -19.10 -13.61 -39.34
C TRP A 283 -18.22 -13.65 -38.08
N GLU A 284 -18.04 -12.51 -37.40
CA GLU A 284 -17.31 -12.42 -36.13
C GLU A 284 -18.04 -13.14 -35.00
N GLY A 285 -19.37 -12.94 -34.87
CA GLY A 285 -20.15 -13.70 -33.90
C GLY A 285 -20.22 -15.19 -34.22
N LEU A 286 -20.27 -15.57 -35.50
CA LEU A 286 -20.16 -16.97 -35.92
C LEU A 286 -18.82 -17.57 -35.44
N LYS A 287 -17.71 -16.87 -35.68
CA LYS A 287 -16.38 -17.28 -35.22
C LYS A 287 -16.37 -17.51 -33.71
N ALA A 288 -16.78 -16.53 -32.92
CA ALA A 288 -16.78 -16.62 -31.46
C ALA A 288 -17.63 -17.79 -30.95
N LYS A 289 -18.79 -18.05 -31.58
CA LYS A 289 -19.67 -19.18 -31.20
C LYS A 289 -19.06 -20.54 -31.56
N VAL A 290 -18.42 -20.67 -32.73
CA VAL A 290 -17.73 -21.90 -33.13
C VAL A 290 -16.48 -22.13 -32.27
N GLU A 291 -15.76 -21.07 -31.89
CA GLU A 291 -14.64 -21.16 -30.97
C GLU A 291 -15.07 -21.66 -29.58
N ALA A 292 -16.23 -21.22 -29.09
CA ALA A 292 -16.74 -21.66 -27.79
C ALA A 292 -17.34 -23.09 -27.82
N ASP A 293 -17.93 -23.54 -28.93
CA ASP A 293 -18.62 -24.84 -29.01
C ASP A 293 -17.71 -25.96 -29.55
N ARG A 294 -17.22 -26.81 -28.65
CA ARG A 294 -16.38 -27.98 -28.99
C ARG A 294 -17.12 -29.08 -29.75
N SER A 295 -18.45 -29.04 -29.83
CA SER A 295 -19.27 -30.07 -30.46
C SER A 295 -19.47 -29.82 -31.96
N VAL A 296 -19.01 -28.69 -32.49
CA VAL A 296 -19.10 -28.37 -33.92
C VAL A 296 -18.33 -29.42 -34.74
N PRO A 297 -19.00 -30.13 -35.67
CA PRO A 297 -18.32 -31.07 -36.55
C PRO A 297 -17.26 -30.36 -37.38
N SER A 298 -16.07 -30.97 -37.51
CA SER A 298 -14.95 -30.43 -38.29
C SER A 298 -14.59 -28.98 -37.94
N ARG A 299 -14.69 -28.65 -36.64
CA ARG A 299 -14.53 -27.30 -36.09
C ARG A 299 -13.34 -26.52 -36.64
N GLU A 300 -12.15 -27.13 -36.69
CA GLU A 300 -10.95 -26.45 -37.20
C GLU A 300 -11.08 -26.06 -38.69
N ALA A 301 -11.69 -26.92 -39.51
CA ALA A 301 -11.95 -26.62 -40.92
C ALA A 301 -13.03 -25.54 -41.08
N VAL A 302 -14.06 -25.53 -40.21
CA VAL A 302 -15.05 -24.46 -40.15
C VAL A 302 -14.38 -23.13 -39.81
N LEU A 303 -13.54 -23.09 -38.77
CA LEU A 303 -12.79 -21.89 -38.38
C LEU A 303 -11.83 -21.43 -39.49
N ALA A 304 -11.19 -22.34 -40.21
CA ALA A 304 -10.35 -22.00 -41.35
C ALA A 304 -11.14 -21.35 -42.49
N ILE A 305 -12.38 -21.78 -42.75
CA ILE A 305 -13.26 -21.14 -43.73
C ILE A 305 -13.67 -19.73 -43.24
N ILE A 306 -14.09 -19.61 -41.98
CA ILE A 306 -14.51 -18.32 -41.40
C ILE A 306 -13.37 -17.30 -41.45
N ASN A 307 -12.15 -17.71 -41.09
CA ASN A 307 -10.96 -16.86 -41.06
C ASN A 307 -10.33 -16.60 -42.45
N SER A 308 -10.87 -17.20 -43.51
CA SER A 308 -10.32 -16.99 -44.86
C SER A 308 -10.62 -15.56 -45.39
N ASN A 309 -9.87 -15.15 -46.42
CA ASN A 309 -10.10 -13.89 -47.14
C ASN A 309 -11.13 -14.02 -48.27
N ASP A 310 -11.90 -15.11 -48.30
CA ASP A 310 -12.94 -15.30 -49.30
C ASP A 310 -14.09 -14.31 -49.11
N GLU A 311 -14.79 -14.01 -50.20
CA GLU A 311 -16.05 -13.26 -50.13
C GLU A 311 -17.11 -14.03 -49.31
N PRO A 312 -18.02 -13.36 -48.59
CA PRO A 312 -19.02 -14.02 -47.72
C PRO A 312 -19.80 -15.17 -48.38
N ASP A 313 -20.30 -14.97 -49.61
CA ASP A 313 -21.03 -16.00 -50.35
C ASP A 313 -20.17 -17.24 -50.64
N LYS A 314 -18.86 -17.05 -50.87
CA LYS A 314 -17.93 -18.17 -51.06
C LYS A 314 -17.67 -18.91 -49.75
N LYS A 315 -17.57 -18.19 -48.63
CA LYS A 315 -17.44 -18.81 -47.30
C LYS A 315 -18.66 -19.67 -46.99
N ASP A 316 -19.88 -19.15 -47.22
CA ASP A 316 -21.12 -19.90 -47.00
C ASP A 316 -21.18 -21.15 -47.88
N ALA A 317 -20.88 -21.03 -49.18
CA ALA A 317 -20.84 -22.17 -50.10
C ALA A 317 -19.81 -23.23 -49.69
N ARG A 318 -18.61 -22.82 -49.27
CA ARG A 318 -17.57 -23.73 -48.77
C ARG A 318 -18.00 -24.43 -47.48
N LEU A 319 -18.63 -23.70 -46.56
CA LEU A 319 -19.13 -24.26 -45.31
C LEU A 319 -20.24 -25.28 -45.58
N ALA A 320 -21.17 -24.97 -46.49
CA ALA A 320 -22.25 -25.86 -46.91
C ALA A 320 -21.74 -27.17 -47.54
N ALA A 321 -20.64 -27.12 -48.29
CA ALA A 321 -20.02 -28.29 -48.93
C ALA A 321 -19.09 -29.11 -48.01
N LEU A 322 -18.59 -28.51 -46.91
CA LEU A 322 -17.61 -29.13 -46.02
C LEU A 322 -18.15 -30.44 -45.42
N ASP A 323 -17.37 -31.52 -45.54
CA ASP A 323 -17.63 -32.83 -44.94
C ASP A 323 -19.08 -33.32 -45.09
N GLY A 324 -19.58 -33.26 -46.34
CA GLY A 324 -20.95 -33.68 -46.67
C GLY A 324 -22.03 -32.79 -46.03
N GLY A 325 -21.68 -31.55 -45.69
CA GLY A 325 -22.55 -30.55 -45.07
C GLY A 325 -22.88 -30.81 -43.60
N ALA A 326 -22.23 -31.77 -42.93
CA ALA A 326 -22.49 -32.06 -41.53
C ALA A 326 -22.20 -30.86 -40.60
N PRO A 327 -21.07 -30.14 -40.75
CA PRO A 327 -20.82 -28.92 -39.99
C PRO A 327 -21.86 -27.84 -40.27
N TYR A 328 -22.21 -27.61 -41.55
CA TYR A 328 -23.20 -26.60 -41.92
C TYR A 328 -24.56 -26.85 -41.29
N ARG A 329 -25.09 -28.09 -41.35
CA ARG A 329 -26.36 -28.44 -40.71
C ARG A 329 -26.33 -28.23 -39.20
N TYR A 330 -25.20 -28.49 -38.55
CA TYR A 330 -25.03 -28.24 -37.12
C TYR A 330 -25.08 -26.74 -36.82
N VAL A 331 -24.29 -25.94 -37.53
CA VAL A 331 -24.21 -24.48 -37.32
C VAL A 331 -25.56 -23.82 -37.65
N LEU A 332 -26.21 -24.21 -38.75
CA LEU A 332 -27.54 -23.75 -39.16
C LEU A 332 -28.59 -23.98 -38.07
N LYS A 333 -28.56 -25.14 -37.42
CA LYS A 333 -29.53 -25.51 -36.38
C LYS A 333 -29.22 -24.87 -35.03
N ASN A 334 -27.96 -24.88 -34.61
CA ASN A 334 -27.58 -24.61 -33.22
C ASN A 334 -26.95 -23.21 -33.01
N ILE A 335 -26.40 -22.58 -34.05
CA ILE A 335 -25.65 -21.32 -33.92
C ILE A 335 -26.33 -20.17 -34.66
N TYR A 336 -26.69 -20.35 -35.94
CA TYR A 336 -27.26 -19.29 -36.79
C TYR A 336 -28.49 -18.58 -36.18
N PRO A 337 -29.43 -19.25 -35.48
CA PRO A 337 -30.53 -18.54 -34.83
C PRO A 337 -30.05 -17.44 -33.87
N SER A 338 -28.94 -17.65 -33.16
CA SER A 338 -28.35 -16.68 -32.24
C SER A 338 -27.53 -15.56 -32.92
N LEU A 339 -27.31 -15.65 -34.24
CA LEU A 339 -26.64 -14.58 -34.99
C LEU A 339 -27.66 -13.57 -35.54
N ARG A 340 -28.94 -13.94 -35.59
CA ARG A 340 -30.04 -13.07 -36.02
C ARG A 340 -30.45 -12.17 -34.85
N ARG A 341 -29.66 -11.12 -34.61
CA ARG A 341 -29.84 -10.20 -33.50
C ARG A 341 -29.90 -8.74 -33.94
N SER A 342 -30.48 -7.91 -33.09
CA SER A 342 -30.41 -6.45 -33.20
C SER A 342 -29.73 -5.91 -31.95
N ASP A 343 -28.57 -5.29 -32.12
CA ASP A 343 -27.89 -4.57 -31.06
C ASP A 343 -28.45 -3.14 -30.97
N TYR A 344 -28.62 -2.64 -29.76
CA TYR A 344 -29.11 -1.30 -29.49
C TYR A 344 -28.23 -0.57 -28.48
N ARG A 345 -28.07 0.74 -28.70
CA ARG A 345 -27.37 1.66 -27.80
C ARG A 345 -28.24 2.89 -27.59
N VAL A 346 -28.65 3.11 -26.35
CA VAL A 346 -29.42 4.28 -25.93
C VAL A 346 -28.45 5.28 -25.32
N ALA A 347 -28.07 6.31 -26.07
CA ALA A 347 -27.13 7.34 -25.65
C ALA A 347 -27.86 8.49 -24.96
N TYR A 348 -27.29 9.00 -23.86
CA TYR A 348 -27.90 10.03 -23.06
C TYR A 348 -26.87 10.87 -22.28
N GLN A 349 -27.26 12.09 -21.94
CA GLN A 349 -26.51 12.96 -21.02
C GLN A 349 -27.07 12.84 -19.61
N VAL A 350 -26.19 12.90 -18.61
CA VAL A 350 -26.56 13.02 -17.21
C VAL A 350 -26.21 14.42 -16.72
N ARG A 351 -27.14 15.09 -16.05
CA ARG A 351 -26.84 16.39 -15.41
C ARG A 351 -25.80 16.22 -14.29
N PHE A 352 -25.14 17.32 -13.92
CA PHE A 352 -24.27 17.32 -12.74
C PHE A 352 -25.10 17.29 -11.43
N PHE A 353 -24.50 16.69 -10.40
CA PHE A 353 -25.06 16.52 -9.07
C PHE A 353 -24.30 17.34 -8.04
N THR A 354 -25.00 17.83 -7.02
CA THR A 354 -24.33 18.36 -5.82
C THR A 354 -23.73 17.22 -5.00
N VAL A 355 -22.91 17.54 -4.00
CA VAL A 355 -22.35 16.53 -3.08
C VAL A 355 -23.46 15.77 -2.35
N GLU A 356 -24.51 16.48 -1.90
CA GLU A 356 -25.64 15.90 -1.19
C GLU A 356 -26.44 14.95 -2.08
N GLU A 357 -26.69 15.33 -3.33
CA GLU A 357 -27.33 14.44 -4.31
C GLU A 357 -26.43 13.24 -4.62
N GLY A 358 -25.12 13.47 -4.80
CA GLY A 358 -24.14 12.45 -5.09
C GLY A 358 -24.07 11.35 -4.02
N ARG A 359 -24.24 11.71 -2.73
CA ARG A 359 -24.31 10.74 -1.62
C ARG A 359 -25.47 9.74 -1.75
N GLU A 360 -26.57 10.12 -2.40
CA GLU A 360 -27.71 9.23 -2.62
C GLU A 360 -27.62 8.51 -3.97
N ILE A 361 -27.15 9.21 -5.01
CA ILE A 361 -26.98 8.63 -6.34
C ILE A 361 -25.92 7.52 -6.32
N ILE A 362 -24.81 7.67 -5.58
CA ILE A 362 -23.74 6.67 -5.57
C ILE A 362 -24.20 5.29 -5.06
N LYS A 363 -25.21 5.26 -4.19
CA LYS A 363 -25.76 4.03 -3.59
C LYS A 363 -26.66 3.26 -4.57
N THR A 364 -27.28 3.96 -5.52
CA THR A 364 -28.38 3.42 -6.34
C THR A 364 -28.07 3.42 -7.83
N ARG A 365 -27.40 4.46 -8.32
CA ARG A 365 -27.03 4.67 -9.73
C ARG A 365 -25.63 5.29 -9.85
N PRO A 366 -24.57 4.64 -9.32
CA PRO A 366 -23.21 5.19 -9.37
C PRO A 366 -22.71 5.49 -10.79
N GLN A 367 -23.20 4.79 -11.80
CA GLN A 367 -22.87 5.04 -13.21
C GLN A 367 -23.26 6.44 -13.72
N GLN A 368 -24.14 7.14 -13.02
CA GLN A 368 -24.55 8.50 -13.34
C GLN A 368 -23.57 9.57 -12.82
N LEU A 369 -22.71 9.23 -11.86
CA LEU A 369 -21.73 10.16 -11.31
C LEU A 369 -20.47 10.16 -12.16
N SER A 370 -19.90 11.36 -12.41
CA SER A 370 -18.52 11.46 -12.90
C SER A 370 -17.55 11.03 -11.81
N LEU A 371 -16.32 10.68 -12.21
CA LEU A 371 -15.26 10.39 -11.27
C LEU A 371 -14.96 11.60 -10.35
N SER A 372 -15.05 12.82 -10.87
CA SER A 372 -14.88 14.07 -10.09
C SER A 372 -15.99 14.27 -9.06
N GLU A 373 -17.25 13.94 -9.38
CA GLU A 373 -18.36 14.00 -8.43
C GLU A 373 -18.21 12.95 -7.34
N MET A 374 -17.81 11.73 -7.68
CA MET A 374 -17.49 10.70 -6.68
C MET A 374 -16.37 11.17 -5.76
N PHE A 375 -15.33 11.79 -6.29
CA PHE A 375 -14.24 12.34 -5.48
C PHE A 375 -14.72 13.45 -4.53
N ALA A 376 -15.61 14.35 -4.99
CA ALA A 376 -16.22 15.36 -4.14
C ALA A 376 -17.10 14.75 -3.03
N VAL A 377 -17.84 13.68 -3.35
CA VAL A 377 -18.60 12.90 -2.36
C VAL A 377 -17.68 12.26 -1.33
N ALA A 378 -16.58 11.64 -1.75
CA ALA A 378 -15.59 11.07 -0.83
C ALA A 378 -15.06 12.12 0.14
N ASN A 379 -14.60 13.26 -0.36
CA ASN A 379 -14.03 14.36 0.44
C ASN A 379 -15.04 15.04 1.38
N SER A 380 -16.32 14.72 1.28
CA SER A 380 -17.34 15.16 2.23
C SER A 380 -17.42 14.28 3.49
N TYR A 381 -16.78 13.11 3.48
CA TYR A 381 -16.67 12.19 4.61
C TYR A 381 -15.34 12.37 5.36
N GLU A 382 -15.28 11.86 6.59
CA GLU A 382 -14.02 11.79 7.33
C GLU A 382 -13.03 10.88 6.59
N ILE A 383 -11.79 11.35 6.41
CA ILE A 383 -10.74 10.61 5.72
C ILE A 383 -10.52 9.27 6.44
N GLY A 384 -10.56 8.18 5.68
CA GLY A 384 -10.40 6.82 6.21
C GLY A 384 -11.66 6.18 6.80
N SER A 385 -12.78 6.92 6.89
CA SER A 385 -14.08 6.35 7.25
C SER A 385 -14.53 5.25 6.28
N LYS A 386 -15.49 4.42 6.70
CA LYS A 386 -16.04 3.37 5.85
C LYS A 386 -16.65 3.96 4.57
N GLU A 387 -17.40 5.04 4.71
CA GLU A 387 -18.07 5.74 3.61
C GLU A 387 -17.06 6.36 2.65
N TYR A 388 -16.00 6.99 3.17
CA TYR A 388 -14.90 7.52 2.37
C TYR A 388 -14.28 6.43 1.49
N ASN A 389 -13.95 5.28 2.10
CA ASN A 389 -13.32 4.17 1.38
C ASN A 389 -14.26 3.52 0.35
N GLU A 390 -15.54 3.34 0.70
CA GLU A 390 -16.55 2.74 -0.19
C GLU A 390 -16.75 3.56 -1.46
N VAL A 391 -16.68 4.89 -1.39
CA VAL A 391 -16.78 5.75 -2.57
C VAL A 391 -15.65 5.47 -3.57
N PHE A 392 -14.41 5.29 -3.11
CA PHE A 392 -13.28 4.97 -3.99
C PHE A 392 -13.38 3.55 -4.57
N GLU A 393 -13.87 2.59 -3.79
CA GLU A 393 -14.14 1.22 -4.26
C GLU A 393 -15.21 1.20 -5.37
N ILE A 394 -16.26 2.01 -5.22
CA ILE A 394 -17.28 2.20 -6.26
C ILE A 394 -16.66 2.91 -7.47
N ALA A 395 -15.86 3.96 -7.26
CA ALA A 395 -15.24 4.72 -8.33
C ALA A 395 -14.33 3.86 -9.21
N VAL A 396 -13.43 3.07 -8.62
CA VAL A 396 -12.54 2.18 -9.38
C VAL A 396 -13.32 1.05 -10.07
N ARG A 397 -14.47 0.61 -9.53
CA ARG A 397 -15.33 -0.34 -10.25
C ARG A 397 -16.02 0.30 -11.46
N MET A 398 -16.46 1.55 -11.34
CA MET A 398 -17.13 2.26 -12.44
C MET A 398 -16.17 2.75 -13.51
N TYR A 399 -14.94 3.06 -13.12
CA TYR A 399 -13.87 3.60 -13.97
C TYR A 399 -12.64 2.68 -13.90
N SER A 400 -12.82 1.40 -14.22
CA SER A 400 -11.84 0.32 -13.98
C SER A 400 -10.50 0.47 -14.68
N ASP A 401 -10.46 1.22 -15.78
CA ASP A 401 -9.24 1.46 -16.56
C ASP A 401 -8.79 2.93 -16.50
N ASP A 402 -9.45 3.76 -15.68
CA ASP A 402 -9.04 5.14 -15.45
C ASP A 402 -7.81 5.19 -14.52
N PRO A 403 -6.71 5.84 -14.92
CA PRO A 403 -5.49 5.86 -14.13
C PRO A 403 -5.62 6.63 -12.82
N VAL A 404 -6.45 7.68 -12.76
CA VAL A 404 -6.66 8.49 -11.55
C VAL A 404 -7.51 7.74 -10.54
N ALA A 405 -8.58 7.07 -10.98
CA ALA A 405 -9.41 6.21 -10.14
C ALA A 405 -8.57 5.09 -9.50
N ASN A 406 -7.73 4.43 -10.31
CA ASN A 406 -6.83 3.38 -9.84
C ASN A 406 -5.75 3.93 -8.89
N LEU A 407 -5.14 5.09 -9.17
CA LEU A 407 -4.18 5.71 -8.26
C LEU A 407 -4.82 6.00 -6.89
N ASN A 408 -5.99 6.64 -6.88
CA ASN A 408 -6.64 7.00 -5.63
C ASN A 408 -7.08 5.74 -4.86
N ALA A 409 -7.59 4.71 -5.53
CA ALA A 409 -7.89 3.42 -4.91
C ALA A 409 -6.64 2.74 -4.34
N ALA A 410 -5.48 2.85 -5.01
CA ALA A 410 -4.22 2.36 -4.48
C ALA A 410 -3.82 3.07 -3.18
N ASN A 411 -3.95 4.40 -3.11
CA ASN A 411 -3.69 5.14 -1.87
C ASN A 411 -4.62 4.70 -0.73
N ILE A 412 -5.91 4.42 -1.02
CA ILE A 412 -6.82 3.85 -0.01
C ILE A 412 -6.31 2.51 0.49
N ALA A 413 -5.91 1.61 -0.42
CA ALA A 413 -5.35 0.31 -0.06
C ALA A 413 -4.07 0.44 0.79
N LEU A 414 -3.16 1.35 0.42
CA LEU A 414 -1.94 1.66 1.19
C LEU A 414 -2.28 2.17 2.60
N SER A 415 -3.30 3.03 2.77
CA SER A 415 -3.70 3.51 4.09
C SER A 415 -4.23 2.41 5.00
N LYS A 416 -4.76 1.32 4.42
CA LYS A 416 -5.22 0.11 5.12
C LYS A 416 -4.12 -0.96 5.24
N ASN A 417 -2.90 -0.68 4.77
CA ASN A 417 -1.80 -1.64 4.65
C ASN A 417 -2.15 -2.89 3.81
N ASP A 418 -3.08 -2.76 2.85
CA ASP A 418 -3.45 -3.80 1.88
C ASP A 418 -2.55 -3.66 0.63
N LEU A 419 -1.35 -4.24 0.73
CA LEU A 419 -0.31 -4.09 -0.28
C LEU A 419 -0.65 -4.81 -1.59
N ASP A 420 -1.43 -5.90 -1.53
CA ASP A 420 -1.84 -6.68 -2.70
C ASP A 420 -2.87 -5.92 -3.55
N ALA A 421 -3.88 -5.32 -2.91
CA ALA A 421 -4.82 -4.46 -3.59
C ALA A 421 -4.13 -3.21 -4.15
N ALA A 422 -3.24 -2.59 -3.37
CA ALA A 422 -2.47 -1.43 -3.83
C ALA A 422 -1.65 -1.75 -5.09
N ARG A 423 -0.97 -2.89 -5.12
CA ARG A 423 -0.18 -3.35 -6.27
C ARG A 423 -1.06 -3.56 -7.50
N THR A 424 -2.24 -4.16 -7.31
CA THR A 424 -3.21 -4.40 -8.40
C THR A 424 -3.69 -3.09 -9.03
N TYR A 425 -4.08 -2.12 -8.21
CA TYR A 425 -4.52 -0.81 -8.71
C TYR A 425 -3.37 -0.02 -9.34
N LEU A 426 -2.17 -0.04 -8.75
CA LEU A 426 -1.00 0.65 -9.30
C LEU A 426 -0.55 0.10 -10.66
N ALA A 427 -0.90 -1.15 -11.02
CA ALA A 427 -0.67 -1.67 -12.37
C ALA A 427 -1.47 -0.91 -13.45
N LYS A 428 -2.59 -0.28 -13.07
CA LYS A 428 -3.46 0.49 -13.95
C LYS A 428 -3.37 2.01 -13.75
N ALA A 429 -2.62 2.48 -12.75
CA ALA A 429 -2.54 3.90 -12.37
C ALA A 429 -1.67 4.79 -13.31
N GLY A 430 -1.12 4.24 -14.40
CA GLY A 430 -0.21 4.98 -15.28
C GLY A 430 1.09 5.40 -14.57
N ASN A 431 1.72 6.48 -15.03
CA ASN A 431 3.04 6.94 -14.56
C ASN A 431 3.06 8.43 -14.19
N SER A 432 1.96 8.97 -13.65
CA SER A 432 1.99 10.31 -13.06
C SER A 432 3.01 10.38 -11.91
N PRO A 433 3.53 11.57 -11.57
CA PRO A 433 4.39 11.75 -10.40
C PRO A 433 3.80 11.15 -9.11
N GLU A 434 2.50 11.29 -8.90
CA GLU A 434 1.77 10.75 -7.76
C GLU A 434 1.65 9.22 -7.81
N ALA A 435 1.56 8.62 -9.00
CA ALA A 435 1.59 7.17 -9.15
C ALA A 435 2.99 6.59 -8.87
N ILE A 436 4.05 7.30 -9.29
CA ILE A 436 5.43 6.96 -8.94
C ILE A 436 5.61 7.07 -7.42
N HIS A 437 5.12 8.14 -6.81
CA HIS A 437 5.10 8.34 -5.37
C HIS A 437 4.40 7.19 -4.63
N ALA A 438 3.19 6.81 -5.05
CA ALA A 438 2.45 5.71 -4.44
C ALA A 438 3.17 4.35 -4.57
N ARG A 439 3.90 4.10 -5.67
CA ARG A 439 4.79 2.94 -5.79
C ARG A 439 5.98 3.00 -4.84
N GLY A 440 6.52 4.20 -4.58
CA GLY A 440 7.54 4.42 -3.57
C GLY A 440 7.03 4.09 -2.16
N VAL A 441 5.82 4.56 -1.82
CA VAL A 441 5.16 4.22 -0.55
C VAL A 441 4.87 2.72 -0.43
N LEU A 442 4.40 2.08 -1.50
CA LEU A 442 4.22 0.62 -1.53
C LEU A 442 5.53 -0.09 -1.17
N ASN A 443 6.65 0.25 -1.83
CA ASN A 443 7.95 -0.36 -1.52
C ASN A 443 8.43 -0.07 -0.10
N LEU A 444 8.14 1.13 0.43
CA LEU A 444 8.48 1.49 1.81
C LEU A 444 7.75 0.59 2.82
N LEU A 445 6.44 0.36 2.62
CA LEU A 445 5.64 -0.52 3.47
C LEU A 445 6.00 -2.01 3.28
N ASP A 446 6.37 -2.41 2.07
CA ASP A 446 6.81 -3.77 1.70
C ASP A 446 8.24 -4.08 2.21
N GLY A 447 8.95 -3.07 2.74
CA GLY A 447 10.32 -3.21 3.27
C GLY A 447 11.44 -3.09 2.22
N ASN A 448 11.12 -2.81 0.96
CA ASN A 448 12.07 -2.62 -0.13
C ASN A 448 12.64 -1.18 -0.11
N LEU A 449 13.41 -0.84 0.93
CA LEU A 449 13.81 0.54 1.22
C LEU A 449 14.63 1.19 0.10
N ASP A 450 15.53 0.45 -0.55
CA ASP A 450 16.34 0.97 -1.66
C ASP A 450 15.48 1.46 -2.84
N GLU A 451 14.48 0.66 -3.21
CA GLU A 451 13.59 1.00 -4.32
C GLU A 451 12.59 2.08 -3.93
N ALA A 452 12.12 2.05 -2.68
CA ALA A 452 11.30 3.12 -2.12
C ALA A 452 12.02 4.48 -2.22
N GLY A 453 13.29 4.55 -1.80
CA GLY A 453 14.09 5.78 -1.85
C GLY A 453 14.22 6.34 -3.27
N LYS A 454 14.51 5.49 -4.27
CA LYS A 454 14.61 5.94 -5.68
C LYS A 454 13.31 6.53 -6.20
N LEU A 455 12.20 5.82 -5.99
CA LEU A 455 10.87 6.24 -6.47
C LEU A 455 10.40 7.51 -5.76
N LEU A 456 10.63 7.64 -4.46
CA LEU A 456 10.26 8.82 -3.69
C LEU A 456 11.09 10.04 -4.08
N GLU A 457 12.41 9.90 -4.29
CA GLU A 457 13.23 11.01 -4.82
C GLU A 457 12.83 11.41 -6.24
N GLN A 458 12.47 10.44 -7.10
CA GLN A 458 11.93 10.72 -8.42
C GLN A 458 10.62 11.53 -8.34
N ALA A 459 9.69 11.14 -7.47
CA ALA A 459 8.43 11.86 -7.26
C ALA A 459 8.64 13.27 -6.68
N LYS A 460 9.57 13.42 -5.73
CA LYS A 460 9.97 14.72 -5.17
C LYS A 460 10.56 15.64 -6.24
N ALA A 461 11.45 15.12 -7.08
CA ALA A 461 12.02 15.88 -8.20
C ALA A 461 10.95 16.31 -9.22
N ALA A 462 9.89 15.52 -9.36
CA ALA A 462 8.72 15.83 -10.18
C ALA A 462 7.67 16.73 -9.49
N GLY A 463 7.90 17.15 -8.23
CA GLY A 463 7.09 18.16 -7.54
C GLY A 463 6.03 17.61 -6.57
N VAL A 464 5.98 16.30 -6.30
CA VAL A 464 5.07 15.71 -5.30
C VAL A 464 5.55 16.09 -3.90
N LYS A 465 4.73 16.80 -3.13
CA LYS A 465 5.14 17.37 -1.84
C LYS A 465 5.23 16.31 -0.74
N GLU A 466 4.32 15.35 -0.78
CA GLU A 466 4.19 14.23 0.15
C GLU A 466 5.42 13.31 0.12
N ALA A 467 6.15 13.29 -1.01
CA ALA A 467 7.36 12.51 -1.17
C ALA A 467 8.44 12.88 -0.15
N VAL A 468 8.52 14.16 0.25
CA VAL A 468 9.46 14.62 1.28
C VAL A 468 9.15 13.95 2.63
N ALA A 469 7.88 13.94 3.03
CA ALA A 469 7.46 13.31 4.29
C ALA A 469 7.76 11.80 4.28
N ASN A 470 7.55 11.13 3.15
CA ASN A 470 7.83 9.70 3.06
C ASN A 470 9.33 9.36 2.98
N LEU A 471 10.17 10.27 2.48
CA LEU A 471 11.63 10.15 2.62
C LEU A 471 12.08 10.33 4.07
N ASP A 472 11.36 11.11 4.88
CA ASP A 472 11.60 11.19 6.32
C ASP A 472 11.20 9.89 7.02
N GLU A 473 10.06 9.30 6.65
CA GLU A 473 9.62 7.99 7.14
C GLU A 473 10.60 6.87 6.77
N LEU A 474 11.11 6.85 5.53
CA LEU A 474 12.18 5.94 5.08
C LEU A 474 13.40 6.04 6.01
N ARG A 475 13.91 7.24 6.26
CA ARG A 475 15.08 7.46 7.11
C ARG A 475 14.86 6.98 8.55
N LYS A 476 13.69 7.25 9.13
CA LYS A 476 13.33 6.73 10.45
C LYS A 476 13.33 5.19 10.46
N LYS A 477 12.82 4.57 9.39
CA LYS A 477 12.80 3.12 9.25
C LYS A 477 14.20 2.52 9.11
N GLU A 478 15.09 3.16 8.36
CA GLU A 478 16.49 2.77 8.23
C GLU A 478 17.24 2.86 9.57
N VAL A 479 17.05 3.95 10.31
CA VAL A 479 17.63 4.13 11.66
C VAL A 479 17.10 3.09 12.63
N ASP A 480 15.80 2.77 12.58
CA ASP A 480 15.20 1.70 13.37
C ASP A 480 15.82 0.33 13.03
N ASN A 481 15.98 0.02 11.75
CA ASN A 481 16.63 -1.23 11.34
C ASN A 481 18.07 -1.31 11.89
N GLN A 482 18.88 -0.27 11.71
CA GLN A 482 20.25 -0.21 12.24
C GLN A 482 20.29 -0.32 13.76
N LEU A 483 19.34 0.30 14.47
CA LEU A 483 19.23 0.20 15.92
C LEU A 483 18.99 -1.26 16.33
N PHE A 484 18.03 -1.94 15.71
CA PHE A 484 17.72 -3.33 16.02
C PHE A 484 18.87 -4.27 15.68
N ASP A 485 19.54 -4.08 14.54
CA ASP A 485 20.69 -4.88 14.11
C ASP A 485 21.88 -4.70 15.07
N SER A 486 21.97 -3.55 15.75
CA SER A 486 23.05 -3.31 16.73
C SER A 486 22.94 -4.12 18.03
N PHE A 487 21.79 -4.78 18.26
CA PHE A 487 21.53 -5.66 19.42
C PHE A 487 21.71 -7.15 19.10
N GLU A 488 21.87 -7.49 17.82
CA GLU A 488 22.31 -8.82 17.36
C GLU A 488 23.82 -8.96 17.55
#